data_AF-A0A4P7L4A0-F1
#
_entry.id   AF-A0A4P7L4A0-F1
#
_cell.length_a   1.000
_cell.length_b   1.000
_cell.length_c   1.000
_cell.angle_alpha   90.00
_cell.angle_beta   90.00
_cell.angle_gamma   90.00
#
_symmetry.space_group_name_H-M   'P 1'
#
loop_
_entity.id
_entity.type
_entity.pdbx_description
1 polymer ?
#
loop_
_entity_poly.entity_id
_entity_poly.type
_entity_poly.pdbx_seq_one_letter_code
_entity_poly.pdbx_strand_id
1 'polypeptide(L)'
;MAALDTARGRAQFVSKRLITIPDQPKYIGEATGAKAITGGDLIEIDPKYEHQYSTVIRAVVIATNNTPMIFTERADGVARRRVIFQFNNKVKDEDKDSRLAEKISSEIAVIVRRLLATLMIQKTQKRYYLNKGDQGKR
;
A
#
# COMPACT_ATOMS: atom_id res chain seq x y z
N MET A 1 0.29 -14.34 -3.98
CA MET A 1 1.74 -14.47 -3.72
C MET A 1 1.89 -15.04 -2.30
N ALA A 2 2.33 -16.29 -2.14
CA ALA A 2 2.47 -16.93 -0.82
C ALA A 2 3.58 -16.32 0.07
N ALA A 3 4.38 -15.40 -0.49
CA ALA A 3 5.52 -14.80 0.20
C ALA A 3 5.13 -13.86 1.34
N LEU A 4 3.98 -13.19 1.28
CA LEU A 4 3.52 -12.32 2.38
C LEU A 4 3.05 -13.13 3.59
N ASP A 5 2.49 -14.32 3.36
CA ASP A 5 1.85 -15.11 4.40
C ASP A 5 2.82 -16.04 5.15
N THR A 6 4.05 -16.22 4.65
CA THR A 6 5.06 -17.07 5.29
C THR A 6 6.15 -16.25 5.99
N ALA A 7 6.60 -16.65 7.19
CA ALA A 7 7.64 -15.94 7.94
C ALA A 7 8.94 -15.77 7.14
N ARG A 8 9.31 -16.81 6.41
CA ARG A 8 10.47 -16.81 5.52
C ARG A 8 10.29 -15.91 4.31
N GLY A 9 9.10 -15.92 3.71
CA GLY A 9 8.79 -15.01 2.60
C GLY A 9 8.79 -13.55 3.03
N ARG A 10 8.37 -13.25 4.27
CA ARG A 10 8.34 -11.88 4.82
C ARG A 10 9.71 -11.25 5.02
N ALA A 11 10.77 -12.05 5.16
CA ALA A 11 12.14 -11.54 5.32
C ALA A 11 12.53 -10.57 4.20
N GLN A 12 12.08 -10.80 2.97
CA GLN A 12 12.39 -9.94 1.82
C GLN A 12 11.74 -8.54 1.89
N PHE A 13 10.69 -8.38 2.70
CA PHE A 13 9.93 -7.13 2.84
C PHE A 13 10.38 -6.29 4.04
N VAL A 14 11.30 -6.80 4.86
CA VAL A 14 11.90 -6.03 5.95
C VAL A 14 12.59 -4.80 5.39
N SER A 15 12.41 -3.67 6.06
CA SER A 15 12.93 -2.35 5.64
C SER A 15 12.39 -1.82 4.30
N LYS A 16 11.42 -2.48 3.67
CA LYS A 16 10.73 -1.95 2.49
C LYS A 16 9.59 -1.03 2.92
N ARG A 17 9.37 0.02 2.14
CA ARG A 17 8.27 0.99 2.33
C ARG A 17 7.10 0.76 1.38
N LEU A 18 7.34 0.02 0.30
CA LEU A 18 6.37 -0.30 -0.74
C LEU A 18 6.51 -1.78 -1.10
N ILE A 19 5.38 -2.47 -1.18
CA ILE A 19 5.26 -3.85 -1.63
C ILE A 19 4.32 -3.85 -2.83
N THR A 20 4.78 -4.38 -3.95
CA THR A 20 3.99 -4.48 -5.18
C THR A 20 3.58 -5.93 -5.40
N ILE A 21 2.29 -6.16 -5.62
CA ILE A 21 1.72 -7.44 -6.04
C ILE A 21 1.37 -7.28 -7.53
N PRO A 22 2.15 -7.88 -8.44
CA PRO A 22 1.86 -7.83 -9.87
C PRO A 22 0.62 -8.67 -10.20
N ASP A 23 0.14 -8.60 -11.44
CA ASP A 23 -1.14 -9.19 -11.89
C ASP A 23 -1.33 -10.62 -11.37
N GLN A 24 -2.19 -10.72 -10.36
CA GLN A 24 -2.52 -11.93 -9.62
C GLN A 24 -4.04 -11.97 -9.45
N PRO A 25 -4.75 -12.64 -10.37
CA PRO A 25 -6.22 -12.67 -10.35
C PRO A 25 -6.77 -13.33 -9.07
N LYS A 26 -5.97 -14.17 -8.41
CA LYS A 26 -6.33 -14.82 -7.15
C LYS A 26 -5.25 -14.64 -6.09
N TYR A 27 -5.66 -14.19 -4.92
CA TYR A 27 -4.86 -14.25 -3.71
C TYR A 27 -5.29 -15.47 -2.89
N ILE A 28 -4.47 -16.52 -2.93
CA ILE A 28 -4.68 -17.78 -2.21
C ILE A 28 -4.04 -17.68 -0.82
N GLY A 29 -4.80 -18.05 0.21
CA GLY A 29 -4.41 -17.95 1.61
C GLY A 29 -5.34 -17.04 2.42
N GLU A 30 -5.09 -16.98 3.73
CA GLU A 30 -5.82 -16.14 4.67
C GLU A 30 -5.40 -14.66 4.62
N ALA A 31 -4.38 -14.34 3.82
CA ALA A 31 -3.81 -12.99 3.71
C ALA A 31 -3.39 -12.40 5.07
N THR A 32 -3.03 -13.26 6.01
CA THR A 32 -2.63 -12.90 7.37
C THR A 32 -1.44 -11.97 7.37
N GLY A 33 -0.47 -12.20 6.47
CA GLY A 33 0.66 -11.31 6.30
C GLY A 33 0.25 -9.94 5.77
N ALA A 34 -0.60 -9.90 4.75
CA ALA A 34 -1.10 -8.64 4.19
C ALA A 34 -1.91 -7.84 5.22
N LYS A 35 -2.77 -8.50 6.02
CA LYS A 35 -3.52 -7.88 7.11
C LYS A 35 -2.60 -7.32 8.18
N ALA A 36 -1.61 -8.08 8.60
CA ALA A 36 -0.71 -7.69 9.66
C ALA A 36 0.18 -6.50 9.24
N ILE A 37 0.70 -6.52 8.01
CA ILE A 37 1.50 -5.41 7.44
C ILE A 37 0.64 -4.14 7.33
N THR A 38 -0.58 -4.25 6.80
CA THR A 38 -1.49 -3.10 6.64
C THR A 38 -2.12 -2.63 7.96
N GLY A 39 -2.24 -3.52 8.95
CA GLY A 39 -2.68 -3.22 10.32
C GLY A 39 -1.58 -2.63 11.21
N GLY A 40 -0.31 -2.82 10.85
CA GLY A 40 0.84 -2.43 11.67
C GLY A 40 1.12 -3.38 12.83
N ASP A 41 0.71 -4.65 12.69
CA ASP A 41 0.88 -5.69 13.70
C ASP A 41 2.34 -6.18 13.75
N LEU A 42 2.72 -6.71 14.91
CA LEU A 42 4.00 -7.39 15.08
C LEU A 42 3.95 -8.74 14.37
N ILE A 43 4.91 -9.00 13.48
CA ILE A 43 4.98 -10.22 12.69
C ILE A 43 6.33 -10.90 12.81
N GLU A 44 6.29 -12.22 12.78
CA GLU A 44 7.47 -13.07 12.79
C GLU A 44 8.13 -13.10 11.41
N ILE A 45 9.47 -13.01 11.42
CA ILE A 45 10.37 -13.07 10.29
C ILE A 45 11.36 -14.22 10.51
N ASP A 46 11.57 -15.01 9.47
CA ASP A 46 12.50 -16.15 9.45
C ASP A 46 13.52 -16.00 8.31
N PRO A 47 14.55 -15.14 8.47
CA PRO A 47 15.55 -14.96 7.43
C PRO A 47 16.39 -16.22 7.27
N LYS A 48 16.87 -16.45 6.04
CA LYS A 48 17.68 -17.63 5.74
C LYS A 48 19.04 -17.51 6.43
N TYR A 49 19.41 -18.50 7.24
CA TYR A 49 20.69 -18.57 7.97
C TYR A 49 20.86 -17.55 9.11
N GLU A 50 19.76 -16.97 9.60
CA GLU A 50 19.77 -16.05 10.74
C GLU A 50 18.73 -16.49 11.78
N HIS A 51 18.79 -15.92 12.98
CA HIS A 51 17.79 -16.18 14.01
C HIS A 51 16.45 -15.52 13.67
N GLN A 52 15.36 -16.23 13.98
CA GLN A 52 14.02 -15.69 13.88
C GLN A 52 13.83 -14.52 14.83
N TYR A 53 13.09 -13.51 14.37
CA TYR A 53 12.75 -12.35 15.17
C TYR A 53 11.39 -11.79 14.78
N SER A 54 10.85 -10.93 15.63
CA SER A 54 9.58 -10.25 15.38
C SER A 54 9.81 -8.76 15.09
N THR A 55 9.11 -8.23 14.09
CA THR A 55 9.20 -6.81 13.75
C THR A 55 7.90 -6.29 13.14
N VAL A 56 7.75 -4.98 13.05
CA VAL A 56 6.62 -4.33 12.36
C VAL A 56 7.09 -3.87 10.99
N ILE A 57 6.53 -4.45 9.93
CA ILE A 57 6.79 -4.00 8.56
C ILE A 57 5.84 -2.85 8.23
N ARG A 58 6.37 -1.63 8.18
CA ARG A 58 5.61 -0.42 7.80
C ARG A 58 5.72 -0.16 6.30
N ALA A 59 4.90 -0.87 5.53
CA ALA A 59 4.87 -0.76 4.07
C ALA A 59 3.46 -0.50 3.53
N VAL A 60 3.39 0.26 2.44
CA VAL A 60 2.18 0.34 1.60
C VAL A 60 2.17 -0.87 0.67
N VAL A 61 1.01 -1.51 0.52
CA VAL A 61 0.82 -2.62 -0.43
C VAL A 61 0.02 -2.13 -1.62
N ILE A 62 0.58 -2.26 -2.82
CA ILE A 62 -0.11 -1.96 -4.09
C ILE A 62 -0.29 -3.26 -4.85
N ALA A 63 -1.52 -3.55 -5.26
CA ALA A 63 -1.83 -4.65 -6.16
C ALA A 63 -2.32 -4.09 -7.50
N THR A 64 -1.68 -4.51 -8.59
CA THR A 64 -2.05 -4.11 -9.95
C THR A 64 -2.57 -5.33 -10.69
N ASN A 65 -3.84 -5.31 -11.10
CA ASN A 65 -4.45 -6.44 -11.81
C ASN A 65 -5.31 -5.95 -12.96
N ASN A 66 -5.43 -6.77 -14.00
CA ASN A 66 -6.33 -6.50 -15.13
C ASN A 66 -7.78 -6.89 -14.82
N THR A 67 -7.99 -7.72 -13.79
CA THR A 67 -9.31 -8.13 -13.30
C THR A 67 -9.38 -7.94 -11.79
N PRO A 68 -10.57 -7.76 -11.19
CA PRO A 68 -10.69 -7.66 -9.74
C PRO A 68 -10.09 -8.89 -9.05
N MET A 69 -9.08 -8.66 -8.19
CA MET A 69 -8.43 -9.73 -7.45
C MET A 69 -9.41 -10.41 -6.50
N ILE A 70 -9.51 -11.74 -6.63
CA ILE A 70 -10.33 -12.59 -5.77
C ILE A 70 -9.48 -13.05 -4.60
N PHE A 71 -9.92 -12.71 -3.39
CA PHE A 71 -9.34 -13.23 -2.16
C PHE A 71 -10.06 -14.51 -1.76
N THR A 72 -9.26 -15.50 -1.38
CA THR A 72 -9.76 -16.81 -0.98
C THR A 72 -10.09 -16.87 0.53
N GLU A 73 -9.76 -15.79 1.25
CA GLU A 73 -10.10 -15.55 2.66
C GLU A 73 -11.62 -15.51 2.87
N ARG A 74 -12.10 -16.13 3.97
CA ARG A 74 -13.53 -16.15 4.34
C ARG A 74 -13.98 -14.95 5.18
N ALA A 75 -13.05 -14.29 5.87
CA ALA A 75 -13.34 -13.06 6.60
C ALA A 75 -13.11 -11.87 5.66
N ASP A 76 -13.90 -10.82 5.76
CA ASP A 76 -13.77 -9.63 4.90
C ASP A 76 -12.59 -8.72 5.37
N GLY A 77 -11.54 -9.33 5.90
CA GLY A 77 -10.42 -8.68 6.58
C GLY A 77 -9.60 -7.82 5.65
N VAL A 78 -9.29 -8.33 4.45
CA VAL A 78 -8.54 -7.57 3.45
C VAL A 78 -9.43 -6.57 2.71
N ALA A 79 -10.70 -6.87 2.45
CA ALA A 79 -11.54 -6.01 1.63
C ALA A 79 -11.77 -4.62 2.26
N ARG A 80 -11.89 -4.55 3.59
CA ARG A 80 -12.01 -3.27 4.33
C ARG A 80 -10.70 -2.47 4.42
N ARG A 81 -9.57 -3.03 3.99
CA ARG A 81 -8.23 -2.41 4.05
C ARG A 81 -7.69 -1.97 2.69
N ARG A 82 -8.46 -2.16 1.61
CA ARG A 82 -8.08 -1.78 0.25
C ARG A 82 -8.85 -0.55 -0.21
N VAL A 83 -8.18 0.25 -1.03
CA VAL A 83 -8.79 1.29 -1.86
C VAL A 83 -8.60 0.85 -3.31
N ILE A 84 -9.69 0.76 -4.07
CA ILE A 84 -9.65 0.29 -5.46
C ILE A 84 -9.70 1.50 -6.39
N PHE A 85 -8.66 1.63 -7.21
CA PHE A 85 -8.65 2.57 -8.33
C PHE A 85 -8.92 1.78 -9.62
N GLN A 86 -10.03 2.10 -10.28
CA GLN A 86 -10.37 1.50 -11.57
C GLN A 86 -9.88 2.39 -12.71
N PHE A 87 -9.13 1.81 -13.64
CA PHE A 87 -8.61 2.48 -14.83
C PHE A 87 -9.36 2.00 -16.07
N ASN A 88 -10.65 2.33 -16.16
CA ASN A 88 -11.54 1.83 -17.22
C ASN A 88 -11.43 2.65 -18.52
N ASN A 89 -10.70 3.77 -18.50
CA ASN A 89 -10.53 4.65 -19.65
C ASN A 89 -9.22 4.32 -20.36
N LYS A 90 -9.32 3.64 -21.50
CA LYS A 90 -8.16 3.36 -22.36
C LYS A 90 -7.64 4.66 -22.96
N VAL A 91 -6.34 4.91 -22.81
CA VAL A 91 -5.66 6.02 -23.49
C VAL A 91 -5.67 5.75 -25.00
N LYS A 92 -6.18 6.70 -25.78
CA LYS A 92 -6.17 6.63 -27.26
C LYS A 92 -4.75 6.60 -27.78
N ASP A 93 -4.53 6.01 -28.95
CA ASP A 93 -3.18 5.91 -29.50
C ASP A 93 -2.56 7.29 -29.79
N GLU A 94 -3.39 8.27 -30.16
CA GLU A 94 -3.04 9.68 -30.39
C GLU A 94 -2.48 10.36 -29.13
N ASP A 95 -2.99 9.98 -27.96
CA ASP A 95 -2.69 10.60 -26.67
C ASP A 95 -1.52 9.90 -25.94
N LYS A 96 -0.98 8.82 -26.53
CA LYS A 96 0.14 8.08 -25.94
C LYS A 96 1.43 8.84 -26.14
N ASP A 97 1.99 9.33 -25.03
CA ASP A 97 3.30 9.95 -25.02
C ASP A 97 4.41 8.90 -24.81
N SER A 98 5.21 8.65 -25.84
CA SER A 98 6.34 7.70 -25.79
C SER A 98 7.43 8.12 -24.80
N ARG A 99 7.51 9.41 -24.44
CA ARG A 99 8.48 9.98 -23.49
C ARG A 99 7.89 10.21 -22.10
N LEU A 100 6.69 9.68 -21.82
CA LEU A 100 5.99 9.90 -20.55
C LEU A 100 6.85 9.55 -19.33
N ALA A 101 7.56 8.42 -19.37
CA ALA A 101 8.41 7.98 -18.26
C ALA A 101 9.57 8.96 -17.99
N GLU A 102 10.19 9.48 -19.05
CA GLU A 102 11.27 10.46 -18.95
C GLU A 102 10.77 11.77 -18.35
N LYS A 103 9.63 12.27 -18.85
CA LYS A 103 8.99 13.50 -18.33
C LYS A 103 8.65 13.36 -16.84
N ILE A 104 7.99 12.27 -16.45
CA ILE A 104 7.66 11.99 -15.05
C ILE A 104 8.93 11.92 -14.20
N SER A 105 9.97 11.25 -14.69
CA SER A 105 11.25 11.15 -13.97
C SER A 105 11.89 12.51 -13.77
N SER A 106 11.83 13.40 -14.76
CA SER A 106 12.38 14.76 -14.66
C SER A 106 11.62 15.64 -13.66
N GLU A 107 10.32 15.38 -13.46
CA GLU A 107 9.44 16.17 -12.60
C GLU A 107 9.20 15.56 -11.22
N ILE A 108 9.72 14.35 -10.95
CA ILE A 108 9.37 13.56 -9.77
C ILE A 108 9.57 14.33 -8.46
N ALA A 109 10.65 15.11 -8.35
CA ALA A 109 10.95 15.90 -7.17
C ALA A 109 9.88 16.98 -6.92
N VAL A 110 9.40 17.62 -7.99
CA VAL A 110 8.36 18.65 -7.93
C VAL A 110 7.02 18.04 -7.57
N ILE A 111 6.67 16.89 -8.18
CA ILE A 111 5.45 16.14 -7.87
C ILE A 111 5.42 15.76 -6.39
N VAL A 112 6.50 15.15 -5.88
CA VAL A 112 6.60 14.75 -4.47
C VAL A 112 6.51 15.96 -3.54
N ARG A 113 7.22 17.05 -3.84
CA ARG A 113 7.14 18.29 -3.05
C ARG A 113 5.72 18.83 -2.98
N ARG A 114 5.00 18.87 -4.11
CA ARG A 114 3.62 19.36 -4.16
C ARG A 114 2.67 18.45 -3.39
N LEU A 115 2.85 17.13 -3.47
CA LEU A 115 2.09 16.16 -2.69
C LEU A 115 2.31 16.35 -1.19
N LEU A 116 3.57 16.50 -0.75
CA LEU A 116 3.90 16.73 0.67
C LEU A 116 3.27 18.02 1.20
N ALA A 117 3.38 19.12 0.45
CA ALA A 117 2.77 20.40 0.84
C ALA A 117 1.24 20.27 0.98
N THR A 118 0.58 19.64 0.00
CA THR A 118 -0.87 19.45 0.01
C THR A 118 -1.33 18.58 1.18
N LEU A 119 -0.63 17.47 1.44
CA LEU A 119 -0.97 16.55 2.54
C LEU A 119 -0.67 17.16 3.92
N MET A 120 0.39 17.95 4.05
CA MET A 120 0.69 18.67 5.29
C MET A 120 -0.41 19.68 5.62
N ILE A 121 -0.90 20.44 4.62
CA ILE A 121 -2.04 21.36 4.78
C ILE A 121 -3.27 20.60 5.27
N GLN A 122 -3.59 19.43 4.68
CA GLN A 122 -4.73 18.62 5.10
C GLN A 122 -4.61 18.08 6.53
N LYS A 123 -3.41 17.67 6.98
CA LYS A 123 -3.20 17.24 8.37
C LYS A 123 -3.41 18.37 9.36
N THR A 124 -2.90 19.56 9.06
CA THR A 124 -3.11 20.76 9.89
C THR A 124 -4.57 21.14 9.96
N GLN A 125 -5.30 21.10 8.84
CA GLN A 125 -6.74 21.36 8.81
C GLN A 125 -7.53 20.33 9.61
N LYS A 126 -7.33 19.02 9.39
CA LYS A 126 -8.01 17.96 10.17
C LYS A 126 -7.76 18.11 11.67
N ARG A 127 -6.52 18.42 12.07
CA ARG A 127 -6.17 18.64 13.49
C ARG A 127 -6.83 19.89 14.05
N TYR A 128 -6.92 20.96 13.27
CA TYR A 128 -7.63 22.18 13.65
C TYR A 128 -9.14 21.94 13.89
N TYR A 129 -9.81 21.20 13.00
CA TYR A 129 -11.22 20.87 13.16
C TYR A 129 -11.47 19.92 14.33
N LEU A 130 -10.59 18.94 14.58
CA LEU A 130 -10.68 18.07 15.76
C LEU A 130 -10.57 18.88 17.06
N ASN A 131 -9.62 19.82 17.13
CA ASN A 131 -9.42 20.65 18.32
C ASN A 131 -10.54 21.67 18.55
N LYS A 132 -11.22 22.16 17.49
CA LYS A 132 -12.39 23.03 17.63
C LYS A 132 -13.65 22.29 18.10
N GLY A 133 -13.83 21.03 17.72
CA GLY A 133 -14.95 20.20 18.19
C GLY A 133 -14.91 19.90 19.69
N ASP A 134 -13.73 19.97 20.31
CA ASP A 134 -13.51 19.72 21.74
C ASP A 134 -13.71 20.98 22.62
N GLN A 135 -13.65 22.18 22.04
CA GLN A 135 -13.83 23.45 22.75
C GLN A 135 -15.30 23.90 22.85
N GLY A 136 -16.23 23.17 22.23
CA GLY A 136 -17.67 23.45 22.26
C GLY A 136 -18.49 22.56 23.21
N LYS A 137 -17.83 21.76 24.06
CA LYS A 137 -18.47 20.84 25.02
C LYS A 137 -18.12 21.14 26.49
N ARG A 138 -17.96 22.41 26.84
CA ARG A 138 -17.84 22.86 28.23
C ARG A 138 -18.97 23.82 28.55
#